data_AF-A0A199V656-F1
#
_entry.id   AF-A0A199V656-F1
#
_cell.length_a   1.000
_cell.length_b   1.000
_cell.length_c   1.000
_cell.angle_alpha   90.00
_cell.angle_beta   90.00
_cell.angle_gamma   90.00
#
_symmetry.space_group_name_H-M   'P 1'
#
loop_
_entity.id
_entity.type
_entity.pdbx_description
1 polymer ?
#
loop_
_entity_poly.entity_id
_entity_poly.type
_entity_poly.pdbx_seq_one_letter_code
_entity_poly.pdbx_strand_id
1 'polypeptide(L)'
;MGQPGAEQRPRRRRLPEPLEVRLPPLFRCPISLEVMRSPVSLCTGVTYDRSSIQRWLDSGHRTCPATRLPLPSTHLVPNLALRRLIVSAAAAAAAAEDDDGGGRSDPSAAEIASRIAAAGEGGDSEAAVRVLALMLGSDRVGKGDKESAIAALVADLDRSVSALLAVVRNGRGIGSRIDAVRVLESILASPARVCGEESRAAIAEREELFPELVRMMGREGGAEAAIGCMARRRRRGRGGHGR
;
A
#
# COMPACT_ATOMS: atom_id res chain seq x y z
N MET A 1 -58.55 6.33 -21.75
CA MET A 1 -57.76 6.77 -20.58
C MET A 1 -56.55 5.85 -20.46
N GLY A 2 -55.50 6.10 -21.24
CA GLY A 2 -54.25 5.33 -21.19
C GLY A 2 -53.29 5.99 -20.22
N GLN A 3 -52.85 5.27 -19.19
CA GLN A 3 -51.84 5.74 -18.24
C GLN A 3 -50.46 5.79 -18.94
N PRO A 4 -49.66 6.85 -18.76
CA PRO A 4 -48.32 6.93 -19.33
C PRO A 4 -47.37 6.02 -18.55
N GLY A 5 -46.61 5.21 -19.28
CA GLY A 5 -45.62 4.30 -18.74
C GLY A 5 -44.55 5.04 -17.95
N ALA A 6 -44.33 4.63 -16.70
CA ALA A 6 -43.21 5.04 -15.89
C ALA A 6 -41.92 4.54 -16.55
N GLU A 7 -41.26 5.41 -17.30
CA GLU A 7 -39.97 5.17 -17.93
C GLU A 7 -38.94 4.90 -16.83
N GLN A 8 -38.56 3.64 -16.69
CA GLN A 8 -37.65 3.15 -15.67
C GLN A 8 -36.26 3.75 -15.91
N ARG A 9 -35.95 4.83 -15.19
CA ARG A 9 -34.60 5.39 -15.11
C ARG A 9 -33.60 4.26 -14.84
N PRO A 10 -32.56 4.08 -15.68
CA PRO A 10 -31.60 3.02 -15.47
C PRO A 10 -30.96 3.22 -14.09
N ARG A 11 -31.13 2.20 -13.22
CA ARG A 11 -30.56 2.22 -11.87
C ARG A 11 -29.07 2.41 -12.02
N ARG A 12 -28.58 3.58 -11.58
CA ARG A 12 -27.15 3.89 -11.51
C ARG A 12 -26.51 2.73 -10.75
N ARG A 13 -25.71 1.90 -11.42
CA ARG A 13 -24.92 0.86 -10.74
C ARG A 13 -23.97 1.58 -9.80
N ARG A 14 -24.36 1.84 -8.55
CA ARG A 14 -23.48 2.41 -7.53
C ARG A 14 -22.26 1.50 -7.47
N LEU A 15 -21.08 2.12 -7.40
CA LEU A 15 -19.91 1.35 -7.05
C LEU A 15 -20.18 0.81 -5.62
N PRO A 16 -19.87 -0.46 -5.32
CA PRO A 16 -19.93 -0.97 -3.96
C PRO A 16 -19.32 0.04 -2.98
N GLU A 17 -20.03 0.35 -1.89
CA GLU A 17 -19.60 1.33 -0.88
C GLU A 17 -18.14 1.12 -0.38
N PRO A 18 -17.63 -0.11 -0.24
CA PRO A 18 -16.22 -0.33 0.11
C PRO A 18 -15.23 0.28 -0.89
N LEU A 19 -15.56 0.26 -2.18
CA LEU A 19 -14.68 0.79 -3.24
C LEU A 19 -14.69 2.32 -3.27
N GLU A 20 -15.80 2.97 -2.90
CA GLU A 20 -15.84 4.44 -2.80
C GLU A 20 -14.95 4.96 -1.67
N VAL A 21 -14.81 4.21 -0.57
CA VAL A 21 -13.93 4.56 0.56
C VAL A 21 -12.44 4.40 0.21
N ARG A 22 -12.09 3.43 -0.65
CA ARG A 22 -10.71 3.14 -1.06
C ARG A 22 -10.15 4.13 -2.09
N LEU A 23 -11.00 4.82 -2.82
CA LEU A 23 -10.57 5.76 -3.86
C LEU A 23 -10.18 7.13 -3.27
N PRO A 24 -9.08 7.74 -3.74
CA PRO A 24 -8.66 9.07 -3.29
C PRO A 24 -9.78 10.12 -3.39
N PRO A 25 -9.85 11.09 -2.44
CA PRO A 25 -10.88 12.14 -2.45
C PRO A 25 -10.94 12.95 -3.75
N LEU A 26 -9.82 13.06 -4.49
CA LEU A 26 -9.76 13.77 -5.76
C LEU A 26 -10.60 13.14 -6.89
N PHE A 27 -11.07 11.90 -6.72
CA PHE A 27 -11.96 11.22 -7.67
C PHE A 27 -13.45 11.45 -7.36
N ARG A 28 -13.76 12.12 -6.24
CA ARG A 28 -15.13 12.41 -5.83
C ARG A 28 -15.60 13.73 -6.39
N CYS A 29 -16.87 13.79 -6.77
CA CYS A 29 -17.48 15.02 -7.23
C CYS A 29 -17.70 15.97 -6.03
N PRO A 30 -17.31 17.25 -6.10
CA PRO A 30 -17.52 18.19 -5.00
C PRO A 30 -19.01 18.47 -4.65
N ILE A 31 -19.94 18.14 -5.56
CA ILE A 31 -21.38 18.34 -5.34
C ILE A 31 -22.02 17.10 -4.72
N SER A 32 -21.83 15.93 -5.34
CA SER A 32 -22.49 14.69 -4.89
C SER A 32 -21.68 13.91 -3.87
N LEU A 33 -20.40 14.23 -3.70
CA LEU A 33 -19.43 13.50 -2.87
C LEU A 33 -19.20 12.02 -3.27
N GLU A 34 -19.91 11.54 -4.29
CA GLU A 34 -19.72 10.24 -4.94
C GLU A 34 -18.59 10.26 -5.98
N VAL A 35 -18.06 9.08 -6.31
CA VAL A 35 -17.03 8.91 -7.36
C VAL A 35 -17.56 9.35 -8.73
N MET A 36 -16.77 10.15 -9.46
CA MET A 36 -17.14 10.67 -10.77
C MET A 36 -17.15 9.56 -11.83
N ARG A 37 -18.26 9.42 -12.59
CA ARG A 37 -18.34 8.47 -13.72
C ARG A 37 -18.01 9.13 -15.05
N SER A 38 -18.44 10.38 -15.18
CA SER A 38 -18.16 11.21 -16.35
C SER A 38 -17.59 12.54 -15.86
N PRO A 39 -16.29 12.58 -15.47
CA PRO A 39 -15.65 13.79 -15.01
C PRO A 39 -15.63 14.85 -16.12
N VAL A 40 -16.14 16.03 -15.81
CA VAL A 40 -16.14 17.22 -16.66
C VAL A 40 -15.63 18.42 -15.86
N SER A 41 -14.82 19.25 -16.50
CA SER A 41 -14.22 20.42 -15.89
C SER A 41 -14.94 21.69 -16.33
N LEU A 42 -15.14 22.60 -15.39
CA LEU A 42 -15.53 23.98 -15.69
C LEU A 42 -14.31 24.79 -16.13
N CYS A 43 -14.53 25.98 -16.69
CA CYS A 43 -13.47 26.94 -17.00
C CYS A 43 -12.64 27.37 -15.79
N THR A 44 -13.15 27.14 -14.57
CA THR A 44 -12.43 27.35 -13.31
C THR A 44 -11.37 26.27 -13.02
N GLY A 45 -11.30 25.21 -13.84
CA GLY A 45 -10.40 24.07 -13.64
C GLY A 45 -10.92 23.01 -12.67
N VAL A 46 -12.02 23.27 -11.96
CA VAL A 46 -12.62 22.30 -11.04
C VAL A 46 -13.41 21.25 -11.81
N THR A 47 -13.26 19.98 -11.42
CA THR A 47 -13.89 18.84 -12.08
C THR A 47 -15.04 18.27 -11.25
N TYR A 48 -16.14 17.92 -11.94
CA TYR A 48 -17.37 17.41 -11.36
C TYR A 48 -17.85 16.19 -12.13
N ASP A 49 -18.75 15.40 -11.55
CA ASP A 49 -19.53 14.45 -12.35
C ASP A 49 -20.51 15.24 -13.24
N ARG A 50 -20.55 14.89 -14.53
CA ARG A 50 -21.42 15.53 -15.52
C ARG A 50 -22.86 15.66 -15.04
N SER A 51 -23.42 14.62 -14.44
CA SER A 51 -24.83 14.65 -14.04
C SER A 51 -25.10 15.54 -12.83
N SER A 52 -24.09 15.79 -11.99
CA SER A 52 -24.20 16.65 -10.81
C SER A 52 -24.06 18.12 -11.20
N ILE A 53 -23.06 18.46 -12.02
CA ILE A 53 -22.88 19.84 -12.47
C ILE A 53 -23.98 20.26 -13.47
N GLN A 54 -24.45 19.34 -14.31
CA GLN A 54 -25.55 19.66 -15.23
C GLN A 54 -26.82 20.03 -14.45
N ARG A 55 -27.21 19.24 -13.44
CA ARG A 55 -28.36 19.57 -12.57
C ARG A 55 -28.22 20.92 -11.88
N TRP A 56 -27.02 21.25 -11.43
CA TRP A 56 -26.73 22.56 -10.82
C TRP A 56 -27.00 23.71 -11.80
N LEU A 57 -26.47 23.60 -13.03
CA LEU A 57 -26.67 24.57 -14.10
C LEU A 57 -28.13 24.64 -14.57
N ASP A 58 -28.80 23.50 -14.70
CA ASP A 58 -30.21 23.39 -15.14
C ASP A 58 -31.17 24.03 -14.12
N SER A 59 -30.76 24.11 -12.85
CA SER A 59 -31.49 24.80 -11.79
C SER A 59 -31.29 26.33 -11.81
N GLY A 60 -30.60 26.86 -12.84
CA GLY A 60 -30.39 28.29 -13.06
C GLY A 60 -29.15 28.86 -12.37
N HIS A 61 -28.36 28.05 -11.67
CA HIS A 61 -27.15 28.54 -11.02
C HIS A 61 -26.05 28.86 -12.03
N ARG A 62 -25.47 30.06 -11.93
CA ARG A 62 -24.36 30.53 -12.79
C ARG A 62 -23.07 30.76 -12.02
N THR A 63 -22.89 30.05 -10.91
CA THR A 63 -21.69 30.10 -10.07
C THR A 63 -21.03 28.74 -9.97
N CYS A 64 -19.72 28.74 -9.77
CA CYS A 64 -18.95 27.53 -9.53
C CYS A 64 -19.29 26.98 -8.13
N PRO A 65 -19.75 25.73 -7.99
CA PRO A 65 -20.12 25.18 -6.68
C PRO A 65 -18.97 25.16 -5.65
N ALA A 66 -17.73 24.97 -6.12
CA ALA A 66 -16.58 24.85 -5.23
C ALA A 66 -15.98 26.21 -4.86
N THR A 67 -15.83 27.12 -5.83
CA THR A 67 -15.18 28.42 -5.59
C THR A 67 -16.17 29.53 -5.27
N ARG A 68 -17.48 29.29 -5.46
CA ARG A 68 -18.57 30.27 -5.34
C ARG A 68 -18.44 31.51 -6.24
N LEU A 69 -17.51 31.47 -7.20
CA LEU A 69 -17.29 32.55 -8.15
C LEU A 69 -18.28 32.45 -9.33
N PRO A 70 -18.69 33.58 -9.95
CA PRO A 70 -19.47 33.59 -11.18
C PRO A 70 -18.77 32.79 -12.28
N LEU A 71 -19.53 32.03 -13.05
CA LEU A 71 -19.03 31.28 -14.20
C LEU A 71 -19.06 32.17 -15.45
N PRO A 72 -17.89 32.50 -16.03
CA PRO A 72 -17.83 33.21 -17.32
C PRO A 72 -18.49 32.40 -18.45
N SER A 73 -18.46 31.07 -18.34
CA SER A 73 -19.07 30.15 -19.29
C SER A 73 -19.59 28.91 -18.58
N THR A 74 -20.69 28.36 -19.10
CA THR A 74 -21.27 27.08 -18.66
C THR A 74 -20.81 25.89 -19.51
N HIS A 75 -19.81 26.09 -20.39
CA HIS A 75 -19.24 25.02 -21.18
C HIS A 75 -18.53 23.99 -20.30
N LEU A 76 -18.89 22.72 -20.47
CA LEU A 76 -18.32 21.59 -19.76
C LEU A 76 -17.28 20.89 -20.64
N VAL A 77 -16.02 20.88 -20.20
CA VAL A 77 -14.94 20.22 -20.91
C VAL A 77 -14.77 18.79 -20.38
N PRO A 78 -14.88 17.73 -21.19
CA PRO A 78 -14.65 16.36 -20.72
C PRO A 78 -13.21 16.15 -20.22
N ASN A 79 -13.05 15.66 -18.99
CA ASN A 79 -11.74 15.29 -18.44
C ASN A 79 -11.46 13.80 -18.68
N LEU A 80 -11.05 13.47 -19.90
CA LEU A 80 -10.82 12.08 -20.31
C LEU A 80 -9.64 11.43 -19.57
N ALA A 81 -8.63 12.22 -19.19
CA ALA A 81 -7.50 11.74 -18.40
C ALA A 81 -7.96 11.26 -17.02
N LEU A 82 -8.72 12.08 -16.30
CA LEU A 82 -9.26 11.70 -14.99
C LEU A 82 -10.22 10.51 -15.09
N ARG A 83 -11.03 10.45 -16.16
CA ARG A 83 -11.91 9.30 -16.41
C ARG A 83 -11.12 8.00 -16.53
N ARG A 84 -10.01 7.99 -17.28
CA ARG A 84 -9.13 6.83 -17.41
C ARG A 84 -8.50 6.43 -16.07
N LEU A 85 -8.06 7.41 -15.28
CA LEU A 85 -7.50 7.17 -13.95
C LEU A 85 -8.51 6.53 -13.00
N ILE A 86 -9.75 7.05 -12.95
CA ILE A 86 -10.81 6.51 -12.10
C ILE A 86 -11.16 5.07 -12.50
N VAL A 87 -11.28 4.80 -13.80
CA VAL A 87 -11.56 3.45 -14.30
C VAL A 87 -10.43 2.48 -13.95
N SER A 88 -9.18 2.89 -14.15
CA SER A 88 -8.00 2.08 -13.79
C SER A 88 -7.95 1.80 -12.28
N ALA A 89 -8.17 2.82 -11.45
CA ALA A 89 -8.18 2.67 -10.00
C ALA A 89 -9.32 1.78 -9.50
N ALA A 90 -10.51 1.87 -10.11
CA ALA A 90 -11.63 0.99 -9.79
C ALA A 90 -11.36 -0.46 -10.21
N ALA A 91 -10.73 -0.69 -11.36
CA ALA A 91 -10.33 -2.03 -11.80
C ALA A 91 -9.25 -2.63 -10.88
N ALA A 92 -8.25 -1.83 -10.47
CA ALA A 92 -7.24 -2.27 -9.50
C ALA A 92 -7.85 -2.55 -8.11
N ALA A 93 -8.89 -1.82 -7.72
CA ALA A 93 -9.61 -2.06 -6.48
C ALA A 93 -10.54 -3.29 -6.58
N ALA A 94 -11.11 -3.58 -7.75
CA ALA A 94 -11.93 -4.77 -7.99
C ALA A 94 -11.09 -6.06 -8.17
N ALA A 95 -9.90 -5.96 -8.76
CA ALA A 95 -8.94 -7.07 -8.83
C ALA A 95 -8.34 -7.42 -7.45
N ALA A 96 -8.58 -6.58 -6.44
CA ALA A 96 -8.32 -6.92 -5.04
C ALA A 96 -9.48 -7.69 -4.38
N GLU A 97 -10.57 -7.96 -5.11
CA GLU A 97 -11.81 -8.61 -4.61
C GLU A 97 -12.14 -9.92 -5.36
N ASP A 98 -11.23 -10.45 -6.19
CA ASP A 98 -11.28 -11.83 -6.72
C ASP A 98 -10.54 -12.83 -5.79
N ASP A 99 -10.56 -12.58 -4.47
CA ASP A 99 -10.31 -13.61 -3.45
C ASP A 99 -11.65 -13.98 -2.81
N ASP A 100 -12.31 -14.95 -3.44
CA ASP A 100 -13.56 -15.55 -3.03
C ASP A 100 -13.44 -16.16 -1.63
N GLY A 101 -14.15 -15.59 -0.66
CA GLY A 101 -15.24 -16.28 0.04
C GLY A 101 -14.96 -17.59 0.80
N GLY A 102 -13.71 -18.03 0.95
CA GLY A 102 -13.33 -19.11 1.85
C GLY A 102 -12.84 -18.51 3.17
N GLY A 103 -13.61 -18.62 4.24
CA GLY A 103 -13.30 -18.05 5.56
C GLY A 103 -11.82 -18.14 5.93
N ARG A 104 -11.12 -17.02 5.78
CA ARG A 104 -9.76 -16.81 6.28
C ARG A 104 -9.79 -15.46 6.96
N SER A 105 -9.57 -15.50 8.26
CA SER A 105 -9.24 -14.34 9.09
C SER A 105 -8.27 -13.43 8.33
N ASP A 106 -8.40 -12.10 8.47
CA ASP A 106 -7.35 -11.17 8.01
C ASP A 106 -5.99 -11.78 8.35
N PRO A 107 -5.13 -12.09 7.36
CA PRO A 107 -3.95 -12.89 7.61
C PRO A 107 -3.08 -12.12 8.59
N SER A 108 -2.91 -12.71 9.77
CA SER A 108 -2.15 -12.06 10.83
C SER A 108 -0.73 -11.77 10.34
N ALA A 109 -0.07 -10.79 10.96
CA ALA A 109 1.33 -10.49 10.64
C ALA A 109 2.23 -11.74 10.78
N ALA A 110 1.87 -12.69 11.66
CA ALA A 110 2.53 -13.98 11.82
C ALA A 110 2.30 -14.93 10.64
N GLU A 111 1.08 -15.00 10.11
CA GLU A 111 0.76 -15.85 8.96
C GLU A 111 1.48 -15.37 7.69
N ILE A 112 1.60 -14.06 7.52
CA ILE A 112 2.37 -13.48 6.40
C ILE A 112 3.87 -13.71 6.59
N ALA A 113 4.39 -13.62 7.81
CA ALA A 113 5.77 -13.99 8.12
C ALA A 113 6.06 -15.47 7.79
N SER A 114 5.17 -16.38 8.18
CA SER A 114 5.31 -17.81 7.83
C SER A 114 5.28 -18.06 6.32
N ARG A 115 4.52 -17.28 5.55
CA ARG A 115 4.54 -17.36 4.08
C ARG A 115 5.86 -16.93 3.47
N ILE A 116 6.54 -15.93 4.05
CA ILE A 116 7.88 -15.52 3.61
C ILE A 116 8.88 -16.67 3.84
N ALA A 117 8.81 -17.33 5.00
CA ALA A 117 9.64 -18.49 5.29
C ALA A 117 9.34 -19.68 4.36
N ALA A 118 8.08 -19.86 3.97
CA ALA A 118 7.66 -20.95 3.08
C ALA A 118 7.97 -20.69 1.59
N ALA A 119 8.04 -19.43 1.16
CA ALA A 119 8.19 -19.05 -0.26
C ALA A 119 9.60 -19.30 -0.83
N GLY A 120 10.62 -19.52 0.02
CA GLY A 120 11.99 -19.81 -0.42
C GLY A 120 12.58 -18.71 -1.32
N GLU A 121 13.52 -19.08 -2.22
CA GLU A 121 14.17 -18.16 -3.17
C GLU A 121 13.27 -17.73 -4.36
N GLY A 122 11.98 -18.12 -4.35
CA GLY A 122 11.02 -17.80 -5.39
C GLY A 122 10.54 -16.35 -5.37
N GLY A 123 10.19 -15.80 -6.54
CA GLY A 123 9.73 -14.42 -6.71
C GLY A 123 8.37 -14.07 -6.08
N ASP A 124 7.72 -14.99 -5.38
CA ASP A 124 6.43 -14.81 -4.69
C ASP A 124 6.58 -14.13 -3.31
N SER A 125 7.81 -14.06 -2.79
CA SER A 125 8.13 -13.43 -1.49
C SER A 125 7.97 -11.90 -1.52
N GLU A 126 8.04 -11.25 -2.68
CA GLU A 126 8.06 -9.78 -2.80
C GLU A 126 6.75 -9.14 -2.27
N ALA A 127 5.60 -9.72 -2.63
CA ALA A 127 4.30 -9.20 -2.19
C ALA A 127 4.11 -9.38 -0.68
N ALA A 128 4.47 -10.55 -0.16
CA ALA A 128 4.39 -10.86 1.27
C ALA A 128 5.30 -9.95 2.10
N VAL A 129 6.54 -9.72 1.65
CA VAL A 129 7.49 -8.81 2.29
C VAL A 129 6.95 -7.38 2.35
N ARG A 130 6.34 -6.89 1.26
CA ARG A 130 5.77 -5.54 1.23
C ARG A 130 4.62 -5.38 2.21
N VAL A 131 3.72 -6.36 2.27
CA VAL A 131 2.58 -6.33 3.21
C VAL A 131 3.09 -6.41 4.66
N LEU A 132 4.08 -7.27 4.93
CA LEU A 132 4.65 -7.39 6.26
C LEU A 132 5.38 -6.12 6.71
N ALA A 133 6.16 -5.48 5.83
CA ALA A 133 6.83 -4.21 6.11
C ALA A 133 5.82 -3.10 6.47
N LEU A 134 4.69 -3.03 5.76
CA LEU A 134 3.61 -2.09 6.06
C LEU A 134 2.98 -2.37 7.43
N MET A 135 2.74 -3.62 7.78
CA MET A 135 2.19 -3.98 9.09
C MET A 135 3.15 -3.68 10.25
N LEU A 136 4.43 -4.01 10.10
CA LEU A 136 5.45 -3.72 11.11
C LEU A 136 5.65 -2.21 11.28
N GLY A 137 5.53 -1.42 10.21
CA GLY A 137 5.60 0.04 10.24
C GLY A 137 4.33 0.77 10.65
N SER A 138 3.18 0.10 10.76
CA SER A 138 1.89 0.73 11.09
C SER A 138 1.65 0.83 12.60
N ASP A 139 1.15 1.97 13.07
CA ASP A 139 0.77 2.16 14.49
C ASP A 139 -0.54 1.45 14.86
N ARG A 140 -1.31 1.01 13.86
CA ARG A 140 -2.58 0.29 14.04
C ARG A 140 -2.39 -1.18 14.45
N VAL A 141 -1.21 -1.75 14.19
CA VAL A 141 -0.91 -3.15 14.50
C VAL A 141 -0.39 -3.21 15.94
N GLY A 142 -1.02 -4.06 16.75
CA GLY A 142 -0.64 -4.22 18.15
C GLY A 142 0.81 -4.65 18.30
N LYS A 143 1.48 -4.20 19.36
CA LYS A 143 2.86 -4.61 19.66
C LYS A 143 3.02 -6.13 19.75
N GLY A 144 2.00 -6.82 20.29
CA GLY A 144 1.96 -8.28 20.36
C GLY A 144 1.97 -8.94 18.98
N ASP A 145 1.23 -8.42 18.01
CA ASP A 145 1.16 -8.98 16.66
C ASP A 145 2.47 -8.78 15.89
N LYS A 146 3.13 -7.63 16.08
CA LYS A 146 4.47 -7.39 15.52
C LYS A 146 5.50 -8.35 16.09
N GLU A 147 5.46 -8.58 17.41
CA GLU A 147 6.35 -9.53 18.08
C GLU A 147 6.06 -10.98 17.66
N SER A 148 4.79 -11.34 17.48
CA SER A 148 4.37 -12.64 16.96
C SER A 148 4.85 -12.86 15.51
N ALA A 149 4.78 -11.83 14.67
CA ALA A 149 5.31 -11.87 13.31
C ALA A 149 6.82 -12.07 13.26
N ILE A 150 7.55 -11.35 14.11
CA ILE A 150 9.00 -11.49 14.21
C ILE A 150 9.36 -12.88 14.74
N ALA A 151 8.63 -13.40 15.74
CA ALA A 151 8.82 -14.76 16.24
C ALA A 151 8.59 -15.81 15.13
N ALA A 152 7.59 -15.61 14.27
CA ALA A 152 7.32 -16.50 13.14
C ALA A 152 8.45 -16.49 12.08
N LEU A 153 9.07 -15.33 11.81
CA LEU A 153 10.26 -15.25 10.95
C LEU A 153 11.48 -15.94 11.60
N VAL A 154 11.66 -15.77 12.91
CA VAL A 154 12.79 -16.34 13.65
C VAL A 154 12.66 -17.86 13.80
N ALA A 155 11.43 -18.40 13.82
CA ALA A 155 11.18 -19.84 13.89
C ALA A 155 11.81 -20.63 12.74
N ASP A 156 11.93 -20.02 11.55
CA ASP A 156 12.68 -20.55 10.42
C ASP A 156 13.57 -19.44 9.83
N LEU A 157 14.57 -19.06 10.63
CA LEU A 157 15.41 -17.90 10.37
C LEU A 157 16.16 -18.00 9.03
N ASP A 158 16.74 -19.15 8.72
CA ASP A 158 17.54 -19.32 7.51
C ASP A 158 16.70 -19.18 6.24
N ARG A 159 15.50 -19.77 6.20
CA ARG A 159 14.60 -19.59 5.05
C ARG A 159 14.09 -18.16 4.95
N SER A 160 13.70 -17.57 6.09
CA SER A 160 13.19 -16.19 6.14
C SER A 160 14.24 -15.18 5.67
N VAL A 161 15.48 -15.31 6.13
CA VAL A 161 16.59 -14.44 5.73
C VAL A 161 16.92 -14.65 4.26
N SER A 162 17.03 -15.89 3.78
CA SER A 162 17.29 -16.17 2.36
C SER A 162 16.21 -15.57 1.45
N ALA A 163 14.93 -15.67 1.81
CA ALA A 163 13.83 -15.05 1.09
C ALA A 163 13.92 -13.51 1.08
N LEU A 164 14.24 -12.90 2.23
CA LEU A 164 14.44 -11.45 2.33
C LEU A 164 15.64 -10.98 1.48
N LEU A 165 16.75 -11.73 1.48
CA LEU A 165 17.93 -11.45 0.65
C LEU A 165 17.64 -11.57 -0.84
N ALA A 166 16.84 -12.56 -1.24
CA ALA A 166 16.38 -12.70 -2.62
C ALA A 166 15.60 -11.45 -3.06
N VAL A 167 14.73 -10.90 -2.20
CA VAL A 167 14.00 -9.65 -2.49
C VAL A 167 14.93 -8.43 -2.52
N VAL A 168 15.92 -8.34 -1.62
CA VAL A 168 16.94 -7.25 -1.64
C VAL A 168 17.71 -7.24 -2.96
N ARG A 169 18.13 -8.41 -3.45
CA ARG A 169 18.91 -8.59 -4.68
C ARG A 169 18.08 -8.40 -5.95
N ASN A 170 16.95 -9.09 -6.02
CA ASN A 170 16.20 -9.31 -7.26
C ASN A 170 14.83 -8.62 -7.29
N GLY A 171 14.43 -7.92 -6.21
CA GLY A 171 13.14 -7.23 -6.14
C GLY A 171 12.92 -6.26 -7.31
N ARG A 172 11.73 -6.31 -7.90
CA ARG A 172 11.40 -5.58 -9.14
C ARG A 172 11.44 -4.06 -8.97
N GLY A 173 11.25 -3.56 -7.75
CA GLY A 173 11.28 -2.13 -7.45
C GLY A 173 12.17 -1.80 -6.25
N ILE A 174 12.71 -0.58 -6.21
CA ILE A 174 13.51 -0.12 -5.07
C ILE A 174 12.72 -0.14 -3.75
N GLY A 175 11.41 0.15 -3.81
CA GLY A 175 10.52 0.02 -2.66
C GLY A 175 10.49 -1.38 -2.06
N SER A 176 10.37 -2.42 -2.89
CA SER A 176 10.36 -3.82 -2.41
C SER A 176 11.67 -4.21 -1.70
N ARG A 177 12.81 -3.68 -2.17
CA ARG A 177 14.12 -3.91 -1.57
C ARG A 177 14.24 -3.18 -0.24
N ILE A 178 13.77 -1.93 -0.17
CA ILE A 178 13.70 -1.14 1.07
C ILE A 178 12.79 -1.85 2.09
N ASP A 179 11.65 -2.38 1.65
CA ASP A 179 10.72 -3.10 2.53
C ASP A 179 11.33 -4.38 3.09
N ALA A 180 12.09 -5.14 2.29
CA ALA A 180 12.85 -6.28 2.78
C ALA A 180 13.88 -5.88 3.85
N VAL A 181 14.60 -4.77 3.63
CA VAL A 181 15.55 -4.21 4.60
C VAL A 181 14.85 -3.77 5.89
N ARG A 182 13.67 -3.17 5.80
CA ARG A 182 12.86 -2.76 6.98
C ARG A 182 12.40 -3.95 7.80
N VAL A 183 12.04 -5.06 7.17
CA VAL A 183 11.70 -6.30 7.87
C VAL A 183 12.92 -6.82 8.63
N LEU A 184 14.10 -6.89 7.98
CA LEU A 184 15.35 -7.27 8.64
C LEU A 184 15.70 -6.34 9.81
N GLU A 185 15.54 -5.03 9.63
CA GLU A 185 15.73 -4.05 10.69
C GLU A 185 14.77 -4.29 11.85
N SER A 186 13.50 -4.59 11.58
CA SER A 186 12.50 -4.89 12.60
C SER A 186 12.86 -6.14 13.41
N ILE A 187 13.36 -7.20 12.76
CA ILE A 187 13.88 -8.39 13.45
C ILE A 187 15.05 -8.01 14.35
N LEU A 188 16.00 -7.23 13.83
CA LEU A 188 17.16 -6.77 14.61
C LEU A 188 16.74 -5.85 15.76
N ALA A 189 15.79 -4.95 15.57
CA ALA A 189 15.32 -4.00 16.58
C ALA A 189 14.38 -4.62 17.64
N SER A 190 13.86 -5.82 17.39
CA SER A 190 12.93 -6.52 18.30
C SER A 190 13.53 -6.79 19.69
N PRO A 191 12.74 -7.03 20.74
CA PRO A 191 13.29 -7.37 22.05
C PRO A 191 14.01 -8.74 22.06
N ALA A 192 15.02 -8.91 22.92
CA ALA A 192 15.83 -10.15 22.98
C ALA A 192 15.01 -11.41 23.32
N ARG A 193 13.86 -11.26 23.99
CA ARG A 193 12.91 -12.36 24.27
C ARG A 193 12.21 -12.91 23.01
N VAL A 194 12.19 -12.15 21.92
CA VAL A 194 11.53 -12.50 20.66
C VAL A 194 12.56 -12.97 19.63
N CYS A 195 13.70 -12.29 19.56
CA CYS A 195 14.82 -12.66 18.71
C CYS A 195 16.11 -12.70 19.55
N GLY A 196 16.63 -13.90 19.76
CA GLY A 196 17.84 -14.14 20.55
C GLY A 196 19.08 -13.51 19.93
N GLU A 197 20.13 -13.33 20.73
CA GLU A 197 21.38 -12.72 20.25
C GLU A 197 22.06 -13.56 19.16
N GLU A 198 21.95 -14.88 19.23
CA GLU A 198 22.46 -15.82 18.24
C GLU A 198 21.79 -15.64 16.87
N SER A 199 20.44 -15.57 16.83
CA SER A 199 19.67 -15.28 15.62
C SER A 199 20.05 -13.92 15.00
N ARG A 200 20.34 -12.93 15.85
CA ARG A 200 20.74 -11.58 15.40
C ARG A 200 22.16 -11.54 14.87
N ALA A 201 23.07 -12.29 15.48
CA ALA A 201 24.42 -12.47 14.99
C ALA A 201 24.40 -13.17 13.62
N ALA A 202 23.61 -14.23 13.47
CA ALA A 202 23.43 -14.94 12.21
C ALA A 202 22.96 -14.02 11.07
N ILE A 203 22.04 -13.08 11.32
CA ILE A 203 21.64 -12.07 10.33
C ILE A 203 22.79 -11.09 10.03
N ALA A 204 23.46 -10.58 11.07
CA ALA A 204 24.51 -9.57 10.93
C ALA A 204 25.82 -10.09 10.31
N GLU A 205 26.03 -11.40 10.33
CA GLU A 205 27.20 -12.08 9.78
C GLU A 205 27.03 -12.51 8.31
N ARG A 206 25.82 -12.40 7.73
CA ARG A 206 25.62 -12.65 6.29
C ARG A 206 26.35 -11.60 5.45
N GLU A 207 27.49 -11.98 4.89
CA GLU A 207 28.35 -11.10 4.09
C GLU A 207 27.66 -10.55 2.83
N GLU A 208 26.62 -11.24 2.37
CA GLU A 208 25.82 -10.92 1.19
C GLU A 208 24.94 -9.66 1.36
N LEU A 209 24.66 -9.23 2.60
CA LEU A 209 23.86 -8.04 2.89
C LEU A 209 24.60 -6.74 2.59
N PHE A 210 25.88 -6.67 2.95
CA PHE A 210 26.62 -5.43 2.98
C PHE A 210 26.81 -4.79 1.59
N PRO A 211 27.17 -5.54 0.53
CA PRO A 211 27.30 -5.00 -0.82
C PRO A 211 25.99 -4.43 -1.37
N GLU A 212 24.86 -5.11 -1.14
CA GLU A 212 23.55 -4.64 -1.62
C GLU A 212 23.06 -3.40 -0.89
N LEU A 213 23.29 -3.32 0.42
CA LEU A 213 22.95 -2.14 1.22
C LEU A 213 23.75 -0.91 0.76
N VAL A 214 25.04 -1.07 0.49
CA VAL A 214 25.89 0.00 -0.08
C VAL A 214 25.39 0.41 -1.46
N ARG A 215 24.99 -0.56 -2.30
CA ARG A 215 24.43 -0.31 -3.63
C ARG A 215 23.09 0.45 -3.57
N MET A 216 22.30 0.25 -2.52
CA MET A 216 21.05 0.97 -2.27
C MET A 216 21.27 2.41 -1.79
N MET A 217 22.32 2.68 -0.99
CA MET A 217 22.63 4.04 -0.51
C MET A 217 22.94 5.03 -1.64
N GLY A 218 23.40 4.55 -2.81
CA GLY A 218 23.71 5.42 -3.94
C GLY A 218 22.51 6.00 -4.68
N ARG A 219 21.26 5.62 -4.34
CA ARG A 219 20.08 5.99 -5.15
C ARG A 219 18.88 6.56 -4.40
N GLU A 220 18.67 6.29 -3.12
CA GLU A 220 17.63 6.94 -2.28
C GLU A 220 17.82 6.48 -0.81
N GLY A 221 17.91 7.41 0.15
CA GLY A 221 18.34 7.22 1.55
C GLY A 221 17.45 6.36 2.47
N GLY A 222 17.00 5.18 2.03
CA GLY A 222 16.11 4.30 2.79
C GLY A 222 16.79 3.23 3.66
N ALA A 223 18.11 3.00 3.52
CA ALA A 223 18.83 1.90 4.18
C ALA A 223 19.75 2.35 5.34
N GLU A 224 19.88 3.65 5.60
CA GLU A 224 20.85 4.20 6.56
C GLU A 224 20.61 3.73 8.00
N ALA A 225 19.34 3.64 8.43
CA ALA A 225 18.96 3.18 9.77
C ALA A 225 19.32 1.69 10.00
N ALA A 226 19.01 0.84 9.01
CA ALA A 226 19.33 -0.59 9.03
C ALA A 226 20.84 -0.85 9.05
N ILE A 227 21.63 -0.13 8.24
CA ILE A 227 23.10 -0.22 8.24
C ILE A 227 23.66 0.21 9.59
N GLY A 228 23.16 1.31 10.16
CA GLY A 228 23.56 1.76 11.50
C GLY A 228 23.27 0.71 12.58
N CYS A 229 22.11 0.04 12.51
CA CYS A 229 21.76 -1.05 13.41
C CYS A 229 22.69 -2.28 13.27
N MET A 230 22.93 -2.72 12.03
CA MET A 230 23.82 -3.85 11.73
C MET A 230 25.28 -3.57 12.13
N ALA A 231 25.81 -2.39 11.80
CA ALA A 231 27.17 -1.99 12.13
C ALA A 231 27.42 -1.92 13.65
N ARG A 232 26.44 -1.41 14.42
CA ARG A 232 26.51 -1.38 15.90
C ARG A 232 26.52 -2.79 16.50
N ARG A 233 25.80 -3.74 15.92
CA ARG A 233 25.73 -5.13 16.40
C ARG A 233 26.95 -5.96 16.02
N ARG A 234 27.47 -5.80 14.81
CA ARG A 234 28.72 -6.45 14.36
C ARG A 234 29.92 -6.07 15.22
N ARG A 235 29.96 -4.84 15.75
CA ARG A 235 30.95 -4.40 16.74
C ARG A 235 30.78 -5.05 18.13
N ARG A 236 29.54 -5.34 18.55
CA ARG A 236 29.25 -6.01 19.82
C ARG A 236 29.55 -7.52 19.78
N GLY A 237 29.29 -8.21 18.66
CA GLY A 237 29.59 -9.63 18.50
C GLY A 237 31.09 -9.97 18.55
N ARG A 238 31.97 -9.07 18.08
CA ARG A 238 33.43 -9.25 18.17
C ARG A 238 34.03 -8.92 19.55
N GLY A 239 33.28 -8.29 20.45
CA GLY A 239 33.76 -7.90 21.79
C GLY A 239 33.63 -8.99 22.87
N GLY A 240 33.07 -10.17 22.54
CA GLY A 240 32.79 -11.24 23.50
C GLY A 240 33.79 -12.40 23.53
N HIS A 241 34.78 -12.43 22.63
CA HIS A 241 35.86 -13.43 22.65
C HIS A 241 37.18 -12.75 23.01
N GLY A 242 37.38 -12.55 24.31
CA GLY A 242 38.59 -11.97 24.89
C GLY A 242 38.58 -12.13 26.40
N ARG A 243 38.71 -13.38 26.86
CA ARG A 243 39.35 -13.69 28.14
C ARG A 243 40.78 -14.09 27.86
#